data_AF-A0A368KI03-F1
#
_entry.id   AF-A0A368KI03-F1
#
_cell.length_a   1.000
_cell.length_b   1.000
_cell.length_c   1.000
_cell.angle_alpha   90.00
_cell.angle_beta   90.00
_cell.angle_gamma   90.00
#
_symmetry.space_group_name_H-M   'P 1'
#
loop_
_entity.id
_entity.type
_entity.pdbx_description
1 polymer ?
#
loop_
_entity_poly.entity_id
_entity_poly.type
_entity_poly.pdbx_seq_one_letter_code
_entity_poly.pdbx_strand_id
1 'polypeptide(L)'
;MILHAETVESIFGYWPEFSDGRIELFSFERPGIICLRISYIDSNIQKAAVVSLRFSGVTDIDLSELRSENIVDALRISSELPAVVTIEGCYGFCGTFKCTSAEVAGVVPNNSFKAASPPLNSSVRRPDSMNSSAIRIIENANLTLTSSIYWLFGSTVALVATFLGGVAPLPFLACSLGLGVASFAVILLAWRFRSSLLNGLSIGLWIVGYVELGRSFKLGLGAWLLQGFLLSLSVAALLFVLANPFIRRFCRLPTSAA
;
A
#
# COMPACT_ATOMS: atom_id res chain seq x y z
N MET A 1 28.11 9.52 6.32
CA MET A 1 27.94 10.33 7.54
C MET A 1 26.53 10.94 7.52
N ILE A 2 25.78 10.83 8.62
CA ILE A 2 24.40 11.32 8.70
C ILE A 2 24.44 12.80 9.10
N LEU A 3 23.80 13.67 8.32
CA LEU A 3 23.73 15.11 8.63
C LEU A 3 22.80 15.33 9.84
N HIS A 4 23.19 16.23 10.73
CA HIS A 4 22.42 16.59 11.94
C HIS A 4 22.24 15.46 12.96
N ALA A 5 23.10 14.43 12.93
CA ALA A 5 23.08 13.33 13.88
C ALA A 5 23.27 13.81 15.33
N GLU A 6 24.01 14.90 15.53
CA GLU A 6 24.27 15.53 16.83
C GLU A 6 22.96 15.92 17.56
N THR A 7 21.87 16.17 16.84
CA THR A 7 20.57 16.50 17.45
C THR A 7 19.98 15.29 18.19
N VAL A 8 20.08 14.09 17.60
CA VAL A 8 19.66 12.83 18.23
C VAL A 8 20.61 12.48 19.37
N GLU A 9 21.92 12.58 19.13
CA GLU A 9 22.95 12.30 20.13
C GLU A 9 22.86 13.24 21.34
N SER A 10 22.45 14.50 21.17
CA SER A 10 22.24 15.41 22.30
C SER A 10 21.13 14.96 23.26
N ILE A 11 20.14 14.21 22.74
CA ILE A 11 19.02 13.69 23.53
C ILE A 11 19.41 12.38 24.18
N PHE A 12 19.93 11.41 23.41
CA PHE A 12 20.19 10.05 23.91
C PHE A 12 21.60 9.87 24.48
N GLY A 13 22.55 10.72 24.11
CA GLY A 13 23.99 10.57 24.41
C GLY A 13 24.73 9.69 23.40
N TYR A 14 24.02 9.09 22.44
CA TYR A 14 24.55 8.20 21.41
C TYR A 14 23.60 8.17 20.20
N TRP A 15 24.06 7.57 19.09
CA TRP A 15 23.19 7.28 17.94
C TRP A 15 22.48 5.93 18.15
N PRO A 16 21.15 5.89 18.30
CA PRO A 16 20.45 4.66 18.58
C PRO A 16 20.34 3.74 17.35
N GLU A 17 20.29 2.44 17.58
CA GLU A 17 19.98 1.44 16.53
C GLU A 17 18.49 1.41 16.17
N PHE A 18 17.66 2.16 16.92
CA PHE A 18 16.21 2.24 16.78
C PHE A 18 15.48 0.90 16.99
N SER A 19 16.05 0.02 17.82
CA SER A 19 15.40 -1.23 18.23
C SER A 19 14.09 -0.97 18.97
N ASP A 20 13.09 -1.79 18.66
CA ASP A 20 11.70 -1.63 19.09
C ASP A 20 11.06 -0.29 18.66
N GLY A 21 11.66 0.41 17.71
CA GLY A 21 11.17 1.69 17.19
C GLY A 21 9.90 1.51 16.36
N ARG A 22 8.83 2.24 16.69
CA ARG A 22 7.60 2.24 15.89
C ARG A 22 7.74 3.19 14.72
N ILE A 23 7.52 2.72 13.50
CA ILE A 23 7.43 3.60 12.33
C ILE A 23 6.08 4.31 12.34
N GLU A 24 6.09 5.63 12.55
CA GLU A 24 4.89 6.47 12.51
C GLU A 24 4.55 6.88 11.08
N LEU A 25 5.57 7.13 10.25
CA LEU A 25 5.39 7.58 8.88
C LEU A 25 6.52 7.08 7.99
N PHE A 26 6.14 6.55 6.83
CA PHE A 26 7.04 6.23 5.73
C PHE A 26 6.42 6.79 4.45
N SER A 27 7.14 7.69 3.76
CA SER A 27 6.58 8.36 2.58
C SER A 27 7.63 8.71 1.54
N PHE A 28 7.17 8.78 0.29
CA PHE A 28 7.95 9.28 -0.85
C PHE A 28 7.51 10.72 -1.14
N GLU A 29 8.31 11.71 -0.77
CA GLU A 29 7.98 13.12 -1.03
C GLU A 29 8.10 13.47 -2.51
N ARG A 30 9.21 13.05 -3.13
CA ARG A 30 9.59 13.30 -4.53
C ARG A 30 10.36 12.10 -5.05
N PRO A 31 10.51 11.93 -6.38
CA PRO A 31 11.39 10.91 -6.93
C PRO A 31 12.79 10.99 -6.32
N GLY A 32 13.27 9.88 -5.76
CA GLY A 32 14.57 9.81 -5.10
C GLY A 32 14.66 10.41 -3.69
N ILE A 33 13.53 10.77 -3.05
CA ILE A 33 13.49 11.23 -1.66
C ILE A 33 12.54 10.37 -0.84
N ILE A 34 13.07 9.74 0.22
CA ILE A 34 12.31 8.98 1.22
C ILE A 34 12.36 9.70 2.55
N CYS A 35 11.20 9.83 3.21
CA CYS A 35 11.07 10.34 4.57
C CYS A 35 10.56 9.23 5.49
N LEU A 36 11.25 9.05 6.62
CA LEU A 36 10.99 8.03 7.62
C LEU A 36 10.88 8.69 8.99
N ARG A 37 9.79 8.46 9.71
CA ARG A 37 9.59 8.95 11.08
C ARG A 37 9.42 7.78 12.03
N ILE A 38 10.28 7.71 13.04
CA ILE A 38 10.33 6.63 14.03
C ILE A 38 10.09 7.19 15.43
N SER A 39 9.13 6.61 16.14
CA SER A 39 8.95 6.78 17.59
C SER A 39 9.88 5.82 18.30
N TYR A 40 10.91 6.33 18.99
CA TYR A 40 11.90 5.51 19.69
C TYR A 40 11.87 5.79 21.20
N ILE A 41 12.01 4.72 21.98
CA ILE A 41 12.02 4.75 23.45
C ILE A 41 13.26 3.99 23.91
N ASP A 42 14.13 4.66 24.64
CA ASP A 42 15.22 4.03 25.36
C ASP A 42 14.80 3.85 26.82
N SER A 43 14.53 2.60 27.19
CA SER A 43 14.12 2.22 28.55
C SER A 43 15.25 2.37 29.57
N ASN A 44 16.52 2.25 29.17
CA ASN A 44 17.67 2.28 30.07
C ASN A 44 17.89 3.69 30.60
N ILE A 45 17.79 4.70 29.73
CA ILE A 45 17.94 6.12 30.11
C ILE A 45 16.59 6.83 30.33
N GLN A 46 15.47 6.12 30.17
CA GLN A 46 14.10 6.63 30.31
C GLN A 46 13.81 7.86 29.44
N LYS A 47 14.29 7.85 28.19
CA LYS A 47 14.04 8.91 27.22
C LYS A 47 13.28 8.37 26.03
N ALA A 48 12.40 9.21 25.47
CA ALA A 48 11.68 8.90 24.25
C ALA A 48 11.74 10.11 23.31
N ALA A 49 11.82 9.86 22.01
CA ALA A 49 11.75 10.90 21.00
C ALA A 49 11.19 10.37 19.69
N VAL A 50 10.55 11.24 18.94
CA VAL A 50 10.16 10.99 17.56
C VAL A 50 11.24 11.58 16.65
N VAL A 51 11.95 10.71 15.92
CA VAL A 51 13.04 11.08 15.02
C VAL A 51 12.54 11.01 13.59
N SER A 52 12.70 12.11 12.85
CA SER A 52 12.39 12.21 11.43
C SER A 52 13.69 12.19 10.63
N LEU A 53 13.85 11.19 9.78
CA LEU A 53 14.98 10.97 8.88
C LEU A 53 14.55 11.23 7.44
N ARG A 54 15.45 11.84 6.68
CA ARG A 54 15.24 12.10 5.25
C ARG A 54 16.44 11.59 4.46
N PHE A 55 16.14 10.82 3.43
CA PHE A 55 17.11 10.20 2.56
C PHE A 55 16.95 10.77 1.16
N SER A 56 18.04 11.28 0.58
CA SER A 56 18.05 11.86 -0.77
C SER A 56 18.93 11.06 -1.72
N GLY A 57 18.61 11.14 -3.02
CA GLY A 57 19.29 10.36 -4.06
C GLY A 57 19.03 8.86 -3.90
N VAL A 58 17.81 8.49 -3.53
CA VAL A 58 17.46 7.10 -3.27
C VAL A 58 17.39 6.28 -4.57
N THR A 59 18.08 5.14 -4.58
CA THR A 59 18.10 4.16 -5.67
C THR A 59 18.01 2.73 -5.10
N ASP A 60 17.86 1.72 -5.97
CA ASP A 60 17.86 0.29 -5.61
C ASP A 60 16.93 -0.03 -4.43
N ILE A 61 15.67 0.38 -4.55
CA ILE A 61 14.66 0.23 -3.49
C ILE A 61 14.13 -1.21 -3.50
N ASP A 62 14.39 -1.94 -2.42
CA ASP A 62 13.83 -3.27 -2.15
C ASP A 62 13.11 -3.24 -0.80
N LEU A 63 11.82 -2.92 -0.82
CA LEU A 63 10.98 -2.78 0.37
C LEU A 63 9.83 -3.77 0.33
N SER A 64 9.53 -4.36 1.48
CA SER A 64 8.49 -5.37 1.61
C SER A 64 7.70 -5.22 2.93
N GLU A 65 6.63 -6.01 3.04
CA GLU A 65 5.89 -6.20 4.29
C GLU A 65 5.31 -4.94 4.96
N LEU A 66 4.93 -3.90 4.20
CA LEU A 66 4.25 -2.74 4.78
C LEU A 66 2.90 -3.14 5.41
N ARG A 67 2.79 -2.99 6.73
CA ARG A 67 1.57 -3.27 7.50
C ARG A 67 1.01 -1.99 8.13
N SER A 68 -0.17 -2.11 8.76
CA SER A 68 -0.81 -1.02 9.51
C SER A 68 0.01 -0.56 10.71
N GLU A 69 0.79 -1.48 11.29
CA GLU A 69 1.73 -1.22 12.36
C GLU A 69 3.06 -1.83 11.97
N ASN A 70 4.14 -1.08 12.15
CA ASN A 70 5.47 -1.52 11.79
C ASN A 70 6.42 -1.20 12.93
N ILE A 71 7.16 -2.22 13.37
CA ILE A 71 8.14 -2.15 14.45
C ILE A 71 9.50 -2.55 13.89
N VAL A 72 10.48 -1.68 14.08
CA VAL A 72 11.87 -1.87 13.65
C VAL A 72 12.62 -2.63 14.73
N ASP A 73 13.35 -3.67 14.32
CA ASP A 73 14.33 -4.37 15.15
C ASP A 73 15.69 -3.65 15.10
N ALA A 74 16.12 -3.24 13.90
CA ALA A 74 17.31 -2.42 13.72
C ALA A 74 17.21 -1.53 12.46
N LEU A 75 17.66 -0.29 12.58
CA LEU A 75 17.91 0.62 11.47
C LEU A 75 19.42 0.80 11.30
N ARG A 76 19.97 0.25 10.21
CA ARG A 76 21.40 0.36 9.90
C ARG A 76 21.63 1.27 8.71
N ILE A 77 22.57 2.19 8.83
CA ILE A 77 22.96 3.12 7.76
C ILE A 77 24.47 2.97 7.58
N SER A 78 24.92 2.47 6.42
CA SER A 78 26.35 2.29 6.17
C SER A 78 27.07 3.64 6.02
N SER A 79 28.34 3.68 6.43
CA SER A 79 29.19 4.87 6.24
C SER A 79 29.75 5.03 4.82
N GLU A 80 29.71 3.96 4.02
CA GLU A 80 30.17 3.93 2.62
C GLU A 80 29.21 4.69 1.69
N LEU A 81 29.72 5.17 0.55
CA LEU A 81 28.91 5.87 -0.47
C LEU A 81 28.82 5.03 -1.75
N PRO A 82 27.60 4.83 -2.32
CA PRO A 82 26.31 5.25 -1.79
C PRO A 82 25.95 4.51 -0.48
N ALA A 83 25.30 5.22 0.45
CA ALA A 83 24.95 4.65 1.75
C ALA A 83 23.81 3.64 1.59
N VAL A 84 24.01 2.45 2.12
CA VAL A 84 22.99 1.40 2.20
C VAL A 84 22.23 1.58 3.50
N VAL A 85 20.92 1.78 3.39
CA VAL A 85 20.00 1.81 4.51
C VAL A 85 19.29 0.47 4.57
N THR A 86 19.42 -0.22 5.70
CA THR A 86 18.76 -1.50 5.97
C THR A 86 17.78 -1.31 7.12
N ILE A 87 16.53 -1.67 6.87
CA ILE A 87 15.45 -1.64 7.85
C ILE A 87 15.07 -3.09 8.16
N GLU A 88 15.52 -3.56 9.30
CA GLU A 88 15.19 -4.88 9.82
C GLU A 88 13.90 -4.72 10.64
N GLY A 89 12.79 -5.27 10.13
CA GLY A 89 11.50 -5.20 10.80
C GLY A 89 11.34 -6.37 11.78
N CYS A 90 11.06 -6.07 13.05
CA CYS A 90 10.57 -7.07 14.01
C CYS A 90 9.15 -7.49 13.63
N TYR A 91 8.35 -6.53 13.16
CA TYR A 91 7.01 -6.76 12.65
C TYR A 91 6.67 -5.79 11.53
N GLY A 92 6.28 -6.32 10.37
CA GLY A 92 5.87 -5.52 9.22
C GLY A 92 7.04 -5.00 8.41
N PHE A 93 7.07 -3.69 8.15
CA PHE A 93 7.92 -3.04 7.17
C PHE A 93 9.42 -3.37 7.33
N CYS A 94 10.00 -3.94 6.27
CA CYS A 94 11.40 -4.28 6.19
C CYS A 94 11.94 -4.08 4.77
N GLY A 95 13.25 -3.97 4.63
CA GLY A 95 13.90 -3.88 3.33
C GLY A 95 15.18 -3.07 3.33
N THR A 96 15.66 -2.80 2.12
CA THR A 96 16.91 -2.08 1.89
C THR A 96 16.75 -1.06 0.76
N PHE A 97 17.52 0.03 0.83
CA PHE A 97 17.69 0.95 -0.28
C PHE A 97 19.05 1.64 -0.20
N LYS A 98 19.52 2.18 -1.33
CA LYS A 98 20.73 2.99 -1.38
C LYS A 98 20.36 4.47 -1.42
N CYS A 99 21.18 5.33 -0.82
CA CYS A 99 21.02 6.78 -0.90
C CYS A 99 22.36 7.51 -1.04
N THR A 100 22.34 8.73 -1.55
CA THR A 100 23.54 9.59 -1.62
C THR A 100 23.75 10.38 -0.32
N SER A 101 22.67 10.69 0.38
CA SER A 101 22.73 11.40 1.66
C SER A 101 21.58 10.99 2.59
N ALA A 102 21.87 11.07 3.89
CA ALA A 102 20.92 10.88 4.97
C ALA A 102 21.03 12.07 5.92
N GLU A 103 19.89 12.64 6.33
CA GLU A 103 19.81 13.76 7.25
C GLU A 103 18.75 13.51 8.33
N VAL A 104 19.01 14.01 9.54
CA VAL A 104 17.98 14.16 10.57
C VAL A 104 17.17 15.41 10.26
N ALA A 105 15.97 15.23 9.72
CA ALA A 105 15.06 16.31 9.36
C ALA A 105 14.37 16.96 10.58
N GLY A 106 14.30 16.24 11.70
CA GLY A 106 13.79 16.80 12.95
C GLY A 106 13.68 15.79 14.07
N VAL A 107 13.76 16.27 15.31
CA VAL A 107 13.60 15.45 16.51
C VAL A 107 12.60 16.13 17.45
N VAL A 108 11.62 15.37 17.92
CA VAL A 108 10.63 15.84 18.89
C VAL A 108 10.74 14.99 20.16
N PRO A 109 11.34 15.50 21.25
CA PRO A 109 11.39 14.81 22.52
C PRO A 109 9.98 14.50 23.02
N ASN A 110 9.75 13.27 23.45
CA ASN A 110 8.49 12.85 24.04
C ASN A 110 8.65 12.74 25.56
N ASN A 111 8.47 13.86 26.26
CA ASN A 111 8.57 13.94 27.72
C ASN A 111 7.41 13.25 28.45
N SER A 112 6.40 12.75 27.73
CA SER A 112 5.26 12.07 28.35
C SER A 112 5.58 10.62 28.75
N PHE A 113 6.72 10.08 28.34
CA PHE A 113 7.16 8.75 28.76
C PHE A 113 7.58 8.79 30.24
N LYS A 114 6.61 8.63 31.12
CA LYS A 114 6.85 8.34 32.52
C LYS A 114 7.04 6.83 32.61
N ALA A 115 8.30 6.38 32.60
CA ALA A 115 8.61 5.00 32.91
C ALA A 115 7.86 4.65 34.20
N ALA A 116 7.01 3.62 34.16
CA ALA A 116 6.32 3.16 35.34
C ALA A 116 7.42 2.85 36.36
N SER A 117 7.52 3.68 37.40
CA SER A 117 8.54 3.50 38.43
C SER A 117 8.40 2.06 38.91
N PRO A 118 9.47 1.24 38.85
CA PRO A 118 9.37 -0.16 39.25
C PRO A 118 8.78 -0.16 40.66
N PRO A 119 7.71 -0.94 40.93
CA PRO A 119 7.08 -0.95 42.22
C PRO A 119 8.14 -1.31 43.25
N LEU A 120 8.50 -0.35 44.10
CA LEU A 120 9.40 -0.56 45.22
C LEU A 120 8.72 -1.56 46.15
N ASN A 121 9.15 -2.81 46.05
CA ASN A 121 8.99 -3.85 47.06
C ASN A 121 7.53 -4.09 47.51
N SER A 122 6.74 -4.76 46.67
CA SER A 122 5.66 -5.61 47.17
C SER A 122 5.87 -7.04 46.66
N SER A 123 5.87 -7.96 47.61
CA SER A 123 6.11 -9.38 47.44
C SER A 123 5.37 -9.97 46.23
N VAL A 124 6.15 -10.62 45.37
CA VAL A 124 5.80 -11.75 44.49
C VAL A 124 4.35 -12.23 44.64
N ARG A 125 3.48 -11.81 43.72
CA ARG A 125 2.43 -12.68 43.16
C ARG A 125 2.37 -12.42 41.67
N ARG A 126 2.70 -13.44 40.87
CA ARG A 126 2.38 -13.49 39.44
C ARG A 126 0.86 -13.39 39.28
N PRO A 127 0.37 -12.62 38.31
CA PRO A 127 -0.80 -13.02 37.57
C PRO A 127 -0.42 -13.27 36.11
N ASP A 128 -0.82 -14.44 35.66
CA ASP A 128 -0.83 -14.85 34.27
C ASP A 128 -1.77 -13.96 33.43
N SER A 129 -1.47 -13.95 32.13
CA SER A 129 -2.39 -13.73 31.00
C SER A 129 -2.68 -12.30 30.53
N MET A 130 -2.30 -12.12 29.26
CA MET A 130 -2.76 -11.12 28.30
C MET A 130 -4.28 -11.17 28.11
N ASN A 131 -4.89 -10.00 27.86
CA ASN A 131 -5.68 -9.66 26.64
C ASN A 131 -6.86 -8.72 26.89
N SER A 132 -7.19 -7.99 25.82
CA SER A 132 -8.52 -7.50 25.46
C SER A 132 -8.77 -6.00 25.64
N SER A 133 -8.18 -5.20 24.74
CA SER A 133 -8.73 -3.88 24.39
C SER A 133 -8.57 -3.48 22.92
N ALA A 134 -7.87 -4.26 22.09
CA ALA A 134 -7.61 -3.91 20.67
C ALA A 134 -8.68 -4.37 19.66
N ILE A 135 -9.70 -5.14 20.06
CA ILE A 135 -10.65 -5.77 19.11
C ILE A 135 -11.73 -4.82 18.58
N ARG A 136 -11.96 -3.64 19.19
CA ARG A 136 -13.11 -2.78 18.82
C ARG A 136 -12.90 -1.81 17.65
N ILE A 137 -11.69 -1.68 17.10
CA ILE A 137 -11.42 -0.69 16.03
C ILE A 137 -11.54 -1.29 14.62
N ILE A 138 -11.43 -2.61 14.47
CA ILE A 138 -11.40 -3.28 13.15
C ILE A 138 -12.81 -3.48 12.55
N GLU A 139 -13.88 -3.47 13.36
CA GLU A 139 -15.25 -3.64 12.85
C GLU A 139 -15.78 -2.43 12.04
N ASN A 140 -15.24 -1.22 12.26
CA ASN A 140 -15.76 -0.02 11.61
C ASN A 140 -15.21 0.24 10.19
N ALA A 141 -14.07 -0.36 9.81
CA ALA A 141 -13.48 -0.14 8.48
C ALA A 141 -14.06 -1.08 7.39
N ASN A 142 -14.63 -2.23 7.78
CA ASN A 142 -15.23 -3.17 6.83
C ASN A 142 -16.65 -2.76 6.38
N LEU A 143 -17.31 -1.88 7.15
CA LEU A 143 -18.65 -1.38 6.86
C LEU A 143 -18.68 -0.27 5.79
N THR A 144 -17.58 0.45 5.59
CA THR A 144 -17.50 1.55 4.60
C THR A 144 -17.17 1.07 3.18
N LEU A 145 -16.45 -0.05 3.05
CA LEU A 145 -16.15 -0.66 1.74
C LEU A 145 -17.35 -1.46 1.18
N THR A 146 -18.12 -2.11 2.05
CA THR A 146 -19.33 -2.84 1.65
C THR A 146 -20.42 -1.89 1.16
N SER A 147 -20.64 -0.75 1.81
CA SER A 147 -21.67 0.23 1.40
C SER A 147 -21.41 0.84 0.02
N SER A 148 -20.14 1.07 -0.34
CA SER A 148 -19.76 1.62 -1.65
C SER A 148 -20.01 0.63 -2.79
N ILE A 149 -19.85 -0.67 -2.55
CA ILE A 149 -20.14 -1.72 -3.54
C ILE A 149 -21.65 -1.85 -3.76
N TYR A 150 -22.47 -1.78 -2.69
CA TYR A 150 -23.94 -1.80 -2.82
C TYR A 150 -24.49 -0.59 -3.59
N TRP A 151 -23.90 0.59 -3.44
CA TRP A 151 -24.28 1.78 -4.22
C TRP A 151 -24.00 1.63 -5.72
N LEU A 152 -22.87 1.03 -6.09
CA LEU A 152 -22.55 0.77 -7.50
C LEU A 152 -23.47 -0.30 -8.11
N PHE A 153 -23.80 -1.36 -7.36
CA PHE A 153 -24.76 -2.37 -7.82
C PHE A 153 -26.18 -1.80 -7.96
N GLY A 154 -26.66 -1.02 -6.98
CA GLY A 154 -27.99 -0.40 -7.04
C GLY A 154 -28.16 0.54 -8.23
N SER A 155 -27.14 1.33 -8.55
CA SER A 155 -27.16 2.26 -9.69
C SER A 155 -27.22 1.53 -11.03
N THR A 156 -26.55 0.39 -11.14
CA THR A 156 -26.53 -0.42 -12.37
C THR A 156 -27.88 -1.11 -12.60
N VAL A 157 -28.50 -1.63 -11.55
CA VAL A 157 -29.83 -2.28 -11.62
C VAL A 157 -30.92 -1.25 -11.94
N ALA A 158 -30.87 -0.06 -11.34
CA ALA A 158 -31.82 1.01 -11.64
C ALA A 158 -31.74 1.46 -13.12
N LEU A 159 -30.54 1.55 -13.68
CA LEU A 159 -30.33 1.92 -15.08
C LEU A 159 -30.88 0.83 -16.03
N VAL A 160 -30.68 -0.44 -15.71
CA VAL A 160 -31.26 -1.57 -16.47
C VAL A 160 -32.79 -1.59 -16.36
N ALA A 161 -33.36 -1.35 -15.18
CA ALA A 161 -34.80 -1.31 -14.99
C ALA A 161 -35.46 -0.16 -15.78
N THR A 162 -34.80 1.00 -15.85
CA THR A 162 -35.28 2.14 -16.65
C THR A 162 -35.27 1.83 -18.14
N PHE A 163 -34.27 1.05 -18.61
CA PHE A 163 -34.19 0.59 -19.99
C PHE A 163 -35.22 -0.49 -20.34
N LEU A 164 -35.64 -1.32 -19.38
CA LEU A 164 -36.64 -2.38 -19.58
C LEU A 164 -38.09 -1.88 -19.54
N GLY A 165 -38.33 -0.69 -18.99
CA GLY A 165 -39.64 -0.02 -19.03
C GLY A 165 -39.97 0.65 -20.37
N GLY A 166 -38.97 0.87 -21.23
CA GLY A 166 -39.17 1.23 -22.62
C GLY A 166 -39.18 -0.02 -23.49
N VAL A 167 -40.18 -0.19 -24.35
CA VAL A 167 -40.33 -1.35 -25.25
C VAL A 167 -39.17 -1.38 -26.25
N ALA A 168 -38.01 -1.85 -25.82
CA ALA A 168 -36.86 -2.09 -26.67
C ALA A 168 -37.02 -3.46 -27.36
N PRO A 169 -36.68 -3.57 -28.66
CA PRO A 169 -36.81 -4.82 -29.38
C PRO A 169 -35.90 -5.90 -28.76
N LEU A 170 -36.44 -7.13 -28.63
CA LEU A 170 -35.81 -8.35 -28.11
C LEU A 170 -34.31 -8.58 -28.42
N PRO A 171 -33.72 -8.21 -29.59
CA PRO A 171 -32.27 -8.32 -29.81
C PRO A 171 -31.40 -7.47 -28.88
N PHE A 172 -31.90 -6.35 -28.33
CA PHE A 172 -31.12 -5.53 -27.39
C PHE A 172 -30.98 -6.15 -26.00
N LEU A 173 -31.97 -6.95 -25.59
CA LEU A 173 -32.01 -7.62 -24.28
C LEU A 173 -30.99 -8.76 -24.18
N ALA A 174 -30.76 -9.49 -25.28
CA ALA A 174 -29.72 -10.52 -25.33
C ALA A 174 -28.31 -9.91 -25.27
N CYS A 175 -28.11 -8.74 -25.88
CA CYS A 175 -26.82 -8.05 -25.89
C CYS A 175 -26.47 -7.43 -24.53
N SER A 176 -27.46 -6.89 -23.80
CA SER A 176 -27.25 -6.28 -22.48
C SER A 176 -26.97 -7.33 -21.39
N LEU A 177 -27.65 -8.48 -21.44
CA LEU A 177 -27.36 -9.62 -20.56
C LEU A 177 -25.95 -10.17 -20.79
N GLY A 178 -25.51 -10.29 -22.05
CA GLY A 178 -24.16 -10.71 -22.39
C GLY A 178 -23.08 -9.75 -21.85
N LEU A 179 -23.30 -8.44 -21.97
CA LEU A 179 -22.41 -7.42 -21.42
C LEU A 179 -22.36 -7.45 -19.89
N GLY A 180 -23.50 -7.63 -19.22
CA GLY A 180 -23.55 -7.74 -17.76
C GLY A 180 -22.77 -8.94 -17.21
N VAL A 181 -22.93 -10.12 -17.84
CA VAL A 181 -22.19 -11.32 -17.44
C VAL A 181 -20.70 -11.18 -17.73
N ALA A 182 -20.32 -10.57 -18.86
CA ALA A 182 -18.91 -10.30 -19.18
C ALA A 182 -18.27 -9.31 -18.18
N SER A 183 -18.96 -8.23 -17.82
CA SER A 183 -18.48 -7.29 -16.81
C SER A 183 -18.35 -7.94 -15.43
N PHE A 184 -19.31 -8.78 -15.03
CA PHE A 184 -19.25 -9.51 -13.77
C PHE A 184 -18.09 -10.52 -13.75
N ALA A 185 -17.84 -11.21 -14.85
CA ALA A 185 -16.70 -12.10 -15.01
C ALA A 185 -15.37 -11.32 -14.91
N VAL A 186 -15.25 -10.15 -15.54
CA VAL A 186 -14.06 -9.28 -15.45
C VAL A 186 -13.84 -8.78 -14.02
N ILE A 187 -14.90 -8.41 -13.29
CA ILE A 187 -14.82 -7.99 -11.88
C ILE A 187 -14.38 -9.15 -10.99
N LEU A 188 -14.94 -10.35 -11.17
CA LEU A 188 -14.52 -11.55 -10.45
C LEU A 188 -13.07 -11.94 -10.77
N LEU A 189 -12.66 -11.81 -12.03
CA LEU A 189 -11.27 -12.02 -12.45
C LEU A 189 -10.34 -10.99 -11.82
N ALA A 190 -10.70 -9.70 -11.81
CA ALA A 190 -9.90 -8.65 -11.18
C ALA A 190 -9.80 -8.85 -9.65
N TRP A 191 -10.89 -9.26 -9.01
CA TRP A 191 -10.91 -9.58 -7.57
C TRP A 191 -10.03 -10.80 -7.26
N ARG A 192 -10.14 -11.87 -8.07
CA ARG A 192 -9.33 -13.08 -7.94
C ARG A 192 -7.86 -12.83 -8.29
N PHE A 193 -7.58 -11.96 -9.26
CA PHE A 193 -6.22 -11.54 -9.64
C PHE A 193 -5.57 -10.72 -8.54
N ARG A 194 -6.32 -9.82 -7.88
CA ARG A 194 -5.87 -9.11 -6.67
C ARG A 194 -5.57 -10.07 -5.52
N SER A 195 -6.40 -11.09 -5.33
CA SER A 195 -6.16 -12.15 -4.33
C SER A 195 -4.97 -13.05 -4.68
N SER A 196 -4.65 -13.23 -5.96
CA SER A 196 -3.54 -14.08 -6.42
C SER A 196 -2.21 -13.31 -6.51
N LEU A 197 -2.23 -12.00 -6.77
CA LEU A 197 -1.08 -11.10 -6.65
C LEU A 197 -0.54 -11.03 -5.22
N LEU A 198 -1.41 -11.24 -4.23
CA LEU A 198 -1.01 -11.43 -2.83
C LEU A 198 -0.33 -12.79 -2.56
N ASN A 199 -0.43 -13.76 -3.49
CA ASN A 199 0.07 -15.13 -3.33
C ASN A 199 1.08 -15.58 -4.40
N GLY A 200 1.72 -14.64 -5.11
CA GLY A 200 3.06 -14.81 -5.70
C GLY A 200 3.32 -15.88 -6.78
N LEU A 201 2.36 -16.71 -7.20
CA LEU A 201 2.59 -17.73 -8.21
C LEU A 201 1.37 -17.94 -9.12
N SER A 202 1.65 -18.10 -10.43
CA SER A 202 0.72 -18.49 -11.51
C SER A 202 0.11 -17.37 -12.37
N ILE A 203 0.97 -16.61 -13.06
CA ILE A 203 0.56 -15.80 -14.22
C ILE A 203 0.79 -16.57 -15.54
N GLY A 204 1.77 -17.50 -15.59
CA GLY A 204 2.16 -18.19 -16.83
C GLY A 204 1.19 -19.25 -17.37
N LEU A 205 0.37 -19.88 -16.52
CA LEU A 205 -0.55 -20.95 -16.93
C LEU A 205 -1.87 -20.45 -17.53
N TRP A 206 -2.22 -19.17 -17.34
CA TRP A 206 -3.50 -18.61 -17.78
C TRP A 206 -3.50 -18.15 -19.24
N ILE A 207 -2.35 -17.74 -19.77
CA ILE A 207 -2.21 -17.28 -21.16
C ILE A 207 -2.39 -18.45 -22.14
N VAL A 208 -1.94 -19.66 -21.76
CA VAL A 208 -2.04 -20.87 -22.60
C VAL A 208 -3.50 -21.36 -22.70
N GLY A 209 -4.28 -21.32 -21.60
CA GLY A 209 -5.68 -21.76 -21.62
C GLY A 209 -6.61 -20.87 -22.47
N TYR A 210 -6.29 -19.58 -22.63
CA TYR A 210 -7.11 -18.66 -23.42
C TYR A 210 -6.91 -18.80 -24.94
N VAL A 211 -5.71 -19.21 -25.37
CA VAL A 211 -5.42 -19.43 -26.81
C VAL A 211 -6.14 -20.68 -27.32
N GLU A 212 -6.33 -21.70 -26.48
CA GLU A 212 -7.06 -22.92 -26.84
C GLU A 212 -8.58 -22.68 -27.00
N LEU A 213 -9.18 -21.80 -26.19
CA LEU A 213 -10.62 -21.50 -26.26
C LEU A 213 -11.02 -20.73 -27.53
N GLY A 214 -10.08 -19.97 -28.11
CA GLY A 214 -10.30 -19.20 -29.35
C GLY A 214 -10.39 -20.05 -30.62
N ARG A 215 -9.94 -21.32 -30.59
CA ARG A 215 -9.93 -22.18 -31.79
C ARG A 215 -11.27 -22.81 -32.16
N SER A 216 -12.28 -22.77 -31.29
CA SER A 216 -13.56 -23.47 -31.51
C SER A 216 -14.73 -22.59 -31.97
N PHE A 217 -14.56 -21.27 -32.15
CA PHE A 217 -15.65 -20.37 -32.52
C PHE A 217 -15.62 -20.00 -34.02
N LYS A 218 -16.63 -20.45 -34.78
CA LYS A 218 -16.78 -20.20 -36.22
C LYS A 218 -16.91 -18.70 -36.56
N LEU A 219 -16.35 -18.36 -37.72
CA LEU A 219 -15.86 -17.08 -38.28
C LEU A 219 -16.83 -15.88 -38.46
N GLY A 220 -17.96 -15.78 -37.76
CA GLY A 220 -18.86 -14.60 -37.86
C GLY A 220 -18.96 -13.77 -36.59
N LEU A 221 -19.19 -14.47 -35.46
CA LEU A 221 -19.46 -13.85 -34.17
C LEU A 221 -18.18 -13.48 -33.40
N GLY A 222 -17.09 -14.21 -33.67
CA GLY A 222 -15.81 -14.02 -32.99
C GLY A 222 -15.17 -12.65 -33.24
N ALA A 223 -15.32 -12.09 -34.45
CA ALA A 223 -14.74 -10.79 -34.79
C ALA A 223 -15.44 -9.64 -34.02
N TRP A 224 -16.76 -9.69 -33.90
CA TRP A 224 -17.54 -8.70 -33.16
C TRP A 224 -17.28 -8.77 -31.65
N LEU A 225 -17.19 -9.98 -31.09
CA LEU A 225 -16.85 -10.17 -29.68
C LEU A 225 -15.41 -9.76 -29.37
N LEU A 226 -14.46 -10.08 -30.25
CA LEU A 226 -13.07 -9.67 -30.10
C LEU A 226 -12.92 -8.14 -30.19
N GLN A 227 -13.63 -7.49 -31.12
CA GLN A 227 -13.60 -6.04 -31.24
C GLN A 227 -14.23 -5.33 -30.04
N GLY A 228 -15.36 -5.84 -29.53
CA GLY A 228 -15.97 -5.35 -28.30
C GLY A 228 -15.06 -5.54 -27.07
N PHE A 229 -14.38 -6.69 -26.98
CA PHE A 229 -13.42 -6.97 -25.92
C PHE A 229 -12.21 -6.03 -25.98
N LEU A 230 -11.61 -5.83 -27.15
CA LEU A 230 -10.48 -4.91 -27.34
C LEU A 230 -10.87 -3.45 -27.02
N LEU A 231 -12.08 -3.02 -27.38
CA LEU A 231 -12.58 -1.69 -27.01
C LEU A 231 -12.72 -1.57 -25.49
N SER A 232 -13.27 -2.59 -24.83
CA SER A 232 -13.45 -2.59 -23.37
C SER A 232 -12.10 -2.55 -22.64
N LEU A 233 -11.09 -3.26 -23.13
CA LEU A 233 -9.72 -3.25 -22.60
C LEU A 233 -9.07 -1.88 -22.78
N SER A 234 -9.29 -1.25 -23.93
CA SER A 234 -8.76 0.09 -24.23
C SER A 234 -9.35 1.16 -23.32
N VAL A 235 -10.67 1.10 -23.08
CA VAL A 235 -11.35 2.01 -22.16
C VAL A 235 -10.92 1.76 -20.71
N ALA A 236 -10.79 0.50 -20.29
CA ALA A 236 -10.29 0.15 -18.96
C ALA A 236 -8.85 0.64 -18.73
N ALA A 237 -7.97 0.49 -19.72
CA ALA A 237 -6.61 1.01 -19.67
C ALA A 237 -6.58 2.54 -19.59
N LEU A 238 -7.41 3.23 -20.38
CA LEU A 238 -7.54 4.68 -20.34
C LEU A 238 -8.04 5.17 -18.97
N LEU A 239 -9.07 4.52 -18.43
CA LEU A 239 -9.60 4.85 -17.11
C LEU A 239 -8.57 4.56 -16.00
N PHE A 240 -7.79 3.49 -16.12
CA PHE A 240 -6.70 3.20 -15.19
C PHE A 240 -5.63 4.29 -15.23
N VAL A 241 -5.23 4.73 -16.44
CA VAL A 241 -4.29 5.85 -16.64
C VAL A 241 -4.84 7.16 -16.07
N LEU A 242 -6.14 7.43 -16.28
CA LEU A 242 -6.78 8.65 -15.79
C LEU A 242 -7.05 8.62 -14.28
N ALA A 243 -7.35 7.47 -13.70
CA ALA A 243 -7.62 7.31 -12.27
C ALA A 243 -6.34 7.25 -11.44
N ASN A 244 -5.20 6.88 -12.05
CA ASN A 244 -3.93 6.81 -11.36
C ASN A 244 -3.25 8.19 -11.33
N PRO A 245 -3.21 8.88 -10.16
CA PRO A 245 -2.61 10.21 -10.04
C PRO A 245 -1.10 10.22 -10.34
N PHE A 246 -0.45 9.06 -10.31
CA PHE A 246 0.96 8.89 -10.63
C PHE A 246 1.22 9.05 -12.14
N ILE A 247 0.35 8.51 -13.00
CA ILE A 247 0.52 8.56 -14.46
C ILE A 247 0.19 9.96 -15.01
N ARG A 248 -0.80 10.66 -14.45
CA ARG A 248 -1.12 12.06 -14.81
C ARG A 248 0.05 13.03 -14.64
N ARG A 249 1.01 12.74 -13.75
CA ARG A 249 2.19 13.58 -13.55
C ARG A 249 3.25 13.39 -14.64
N PHE A 250 3.31 12.23 -15.30
CA PHE A 250 4.25 11.95 -16.39
C PHE A 250 3.78 12.46 -17.76
N CYS A 251 2.46 12.63 -17.97
CA CYS A 251 1.91 13.12 -19.25
C CYS A 251 1.81 14.65 -19.37
N ARG A 252 2.37 15.44 -18.43
CA ARG A 252 2.49 16.89 -18.63
C ARG A 252 3.58 17.17 -19.66
N LEU A 253 3.18 17.35 -20.92
CA LEU A 253 3.99 17.93 -21.97
C LEU A 253 4.59 19.26 -21.48
N PRO A 254 5.87 19.54 -21.76
CA PRO A 254 6.45 20.83 -21.44
C PRO A 254 5.73 21.91 -22.24
N THR A 255 4.98 22.77 -21.56
CA THR A 255 4.56 24.06 -22.11
C THR A 255 5.84 24.86 -22.34
N SER A 256 6.28 24.99 -23.59
CA SER A 256 7.35 25.92 -23.95
C SER A 256 6.87 27.33 -23.63
N ALA A 257 7.53 27.98 -22.67
CA ALA A 257 7.39 29.40 -22.47
C ALA A 257 8.11 30.10 -23.64
N ALA A 258 7.34 30.92 -24.36
CA ALA A 258 7.82 32.02 -25.20
C ALA A 258 7.49 33.32 -24.46
#